data_AF-A0A849FVC0-F1
#
_entry.id   AF-A0A849FVC0-F1
#
_cell.length_a   1.000
_cell.length_b   1.000
_cell.length_c   1.000
_cell.angle_alpha   90.00
_cell.angle_beta   90.00
_cell.angle_gamma   90.00
#
_symmetry.space_group_name_H-M   'P 1'
#
loop_
_entity.id
_entity.type
_entity.pdbx_description
1 polymer ?
#
loop_
_entity_poly.entity_id
_entity_poly.type
_entity_poly.pdbx_seq_one_letter_code
_entity_poly.pdbx_strand_id
1 'polypeptide(L)'
;MSIEPEQFDEKVMRDADLGHLAADDYMVFYEGLFLEIPKWTGKDHSEEEWRKECIKFMENMNYYSTRGKELFEAGKEKNLNKLKAMEDQNETEVLSTAMDDAEKLRLKEEKKRLKKERKRNRPKFNAEKGIETMFRVSLRNHINLSRIADDKANTLISVNAIILSIVLSALFPKMDSNPWLIYPGMALILVSISTIILATLSTIPKTTHGSVSVEDVKNKRGNLLFFGNFHSMSLSEFEFEIRELMKDGEYLYGSLTRDLYFLGIVLNRKYGLLRRAYLIFVVGLVISILLFAWSILTLPPETISTPESMDIL
;
A
#
# COMPACT_ATOMS: atom_id res chain seq x y z
N MET A 1 51.70 39.77 10.73
CA MET A 1 51.77 38.59 11.62
C MET A 1 53.22 38.13 11.60
N SER A 2 54.00 38.36 12.67
CA SER A 2 55.48 38.39 12.60
C SER A 2 56.19 37.34 13.46
N ILE A 3 55.54 36.24 13.81
CA ILE A 3 56.12 35.14 14.60
C ILE A 3 56.04 33.89 13.73
N GLU A 4 57.11 33.12 13.55
CA GLU A 4 57.05 31.84 12.82
C GLU A 4 56.56 30.72 13.75
N PRO A 5 55.72 29.77 13.27
CA PRO A 5 55.21 28.69 14.11
C PRO A 5 56.32 27.67 14.43
N GLU A 6 56.60 27.43 15.71
CA GLU A 6 57.66 26.52 16.12
C GLU A 6 57.11 25.11 16.36
N GLN A 7 55.97 25.02 17.05
CA GLN A 7 55.35 23.76 17.44
C GLN A 7 54.49 23.15 16.31
N PHE A 8 54.33 21.83 16.32
CA PHE A 8 53.56 21.13 15.28
C PHE A 8 52.11 21.62 15.19
N ASP A 9 51.43 21.77 16.33
CA ASP A 9 50.03 22.19 16.38
C ASP A 9 49.82 23.62 15.85
N GLU A 10 50.79 24.51 16.08
CA GLU A 10 50.80 25.87 15.55
C GLU A 10 50.92 25.89 14.02
N LYS A 11 51.75 25.00 13.46
CA LYS A 11 51.91 24.84 12.01
C LYS A 11 50.61 24.36 11.38
N VAL A 12 49.95 23.38 11.99
CA VAL A 12 48.67 22.85 11.48
C VAL A 12 47.57 23.92 11.54
N MET A 13 47.47 24.67 12.63
CA MET A 13 46.49 25.75 12.76
C MET A 13 46.69 26.85 11.72
N ARG A 14 47.94 27.24 11.45
CA ARG A 14 48.24 28.23 10.40
C ARG A 14 47.91 27.74 9.00
N ASP A 15 48.23 26.49 8.71
CA ASP A 15 47.90 25.91 7.41
C ASP A 15 46.39 25.80 7.20
N ALA A 16 45.63 25.51 8.27
CA ALA A 16 44.17 25.44 8.22
C ALA A 16 43.53 26.81 7.96
N ASP A 17 44.03 27.88 8.60
CA ASP A 17 43.56 29.26 8.39
C ASP A 17 43.75 29.70 6.93
N LEU A 18 44.87 29.33 6.33
CA LEU A 18 45.20 29.61 4.92
C LEU A 18 44.52 28.65 3.92
N GLY A 19 43.76 27.66 4.39
CA GLY A 19 43.18 26.62 3.53
C GLY A 19 42.24 27.15 2.44
N HIS A 20 41.59 28.29 2.69
CA HIS A 20 40.71 28.96 1.72
C HIS A 20 41.45 29.38 0.44
N LEU A 21 42.75 29.66 0.50
CA LEU A 21 43.58 30.00 -0.66
C LEU A 21 43.66 28.87 -1.70
N ALA A 22 43.48 27.63 -1.25
CA ALA A 22 43.52 26.44 -2.08
C ALA A 22 42.12 25.91 -2.48
N ALA A 23 41.05 26.59 -2.07
CA ALA A 23 39.69 26.16 -2.36
C ALA A 23 39.36 26.26 -3.86
N ASP A 24 38.53 25.32 -4.36
CA ASP A 24 38.10 25.31 -5.76
C ASP A 24 37.24 26.54 -6.10
N ASP A 25 36.53 27.07 -5.11
CA ASP A 25 35.65 28.24 -5.15
C ASP A 25 36.31 29.51 -4.59
N TYR A 26 37.64 29.61 -4.61
CA TYR A 26 38.40 30.76 -4.11
C TYR A 26 37.88 32.14 -4.55
N MET A 27 37.34 32.26 -5.77
CA MET A 27 36.79 33.53 -6.25
C MET A 27 35.63 34.06 -5.40
N VAL A 28 34.85 33.17 -4.77
CA VAL A 28 33.79 33.56 -3.82
C VAL A 28 34.38 34.23 -2.59
N PHE A 29 35.50 33.71 -2.08
CA PHE A 29 36.23 34.31 -0.95
C PHE A 29 36.88 35.64 -1.35
N TYR A 30 37.48 35.71 -2.54
CA TYR A 30 38.08 36.92 -3.10
C TYR A 30 37.07 38.08 -3.20
N GLU A 31 35.89 37.83 -3.79
CA GLU A 31 34.82 38.83 -3.92
C GLU A 31 34.20 39.18 -2.55
N GLY A 32 34.01 38.17 -1.69
CA GLY A 32 33.49 38.39 -0.34
C GLY A 32 34.37 39.33 0.48
N LEU A 33 35.68 39.10 0.47
CA LEU A 33 36.65 39.94 1.18
C LEU A 33 36.77 41.34 0.56
N PHE A 34 36.69 41.46 -0.76
CA PHE A 34 36.65 42.76 -1.44
C PHE A 34 35.50 43.65 -0.95
N LEU A 35 34.32 43.06 -0.72
CA LEU A 35 33.15 43.78 -0.21
C LEU A 35 33.16 43.99 1.31
N GLU A 36 33.92 43.18 2.05
CA GLU A 36 33.95 43.21 3.51
C GLU A 36 35.01 44.19 4.03
N ILE A 37 36.22 44.17 3.49
CA ILE A 37 37.36 44.92 4.04
C ILE A 37 37.14 46.43 4.06
N PRO A 38 36.60 47.09 3.01
CA PRO A 38 36.32 48.53 3.05
C PRO A 38 35.38 48.93 4.18
N LYS A 39 34.45 48.04 4.58
CA LYS A 39 33.51 48.29 5.70
C LYS A 39 34.23 48.33 7.05
N TRP A 40 35.33 47.59 7.19
CA TRP A 40 36.11 47.52 8.42
C TRP A 40 37.24 48.56 8.47
N THR A 41 37.90 48.82 7.34
CA THR A 41 39.06 49.73 7.26
C THR A 41 38.68 51.17 6.93
N GLY A 42 37.46 51.41 6.42
CA GLY A 42 36.99 52.71 5.96
C GLY A 42 37.73 53.22 4.71
N LYS A 43 38.48 52.35 4.03
CA LYS A 43 39.21 52.67 2.80
C LYS A 43 38.66 51.82 1.66
N ASP A 44 38.20 52.49 0.61
CA ASP A 44 37.86 51.81 -0.63
C ASP A 44 39.12 51.41 -1.37
N HIS A 45 39.07 50.25 -2.02
CA HIS A 45 40.13 49.74 -2.89
C HIS A 45 39.57 49.60 -4.30
N SER A 46 40.33 50.00 -5.32
CA SER A 46 40.01 49.61 -6.69
C SER A 46 40.21 48.10 -6.89
N GLU A 47 39.53 47.51 -7.88
CA GLU A 47 39.69 46.08 -8.20
C GLU A 47 41.15 45.73 -8.57
N GLU A 48 41.85 46.66 -9.22
CA GLU A 48 43.26 46.49 -9.58
C GLU A 48 44.19 46.49 -8.36
N GLU A 49 44.00 47.44 -7.44
CA GLU A 49 44.76 47.51 -6.19
C GLU A 49 44.49 46.29 -5.31
N TRP A 50 43.22 45.90 -5.19
CA TRP A 50 42.80 44.73 -4.42
C TRP A 50 43.44 43.44 -4.95
N ARG A 51 43.43 43.25 -6.27
CA ARG A 51 44.06 42.10 -6.93
C ARG A 51 45.57 42.05 -6.66
N LYS A 52 46.28 43.18 -6.76
CA LYS A 52 47.72 43.26 -6.45
C LYS A 52 48.00 42.94 -4.98
N GLU A 53 47.17 43.40 -4.06
CA GLU A 53 47.27 43.08 -2.63
C GLU A 53 47.05 41.58 -2.36
N CYS A 54 46.04 40.96 -2.99
CA CYS A 54 45.80 39.52 -2.89
C CYS A 54 46.94 38.68 -3.47
N ILE A 55 47.47 39.04 -4.64
CA ILE A 55 48.61 38.36 -5.25
C ILE A 55 49.81 38.43 -4.29
N LYS A 56 50.14 39.64 -3.82
CA LYS A 56 51.22 39.85 -2.86
C LYS A 56 51.01 39.08 -1.55
N PHE A 57 49.78 39.00 -1.06
CA PHE A 57 49.45 38.22 0.13
C PHE A 57 49.72 36.72 -0.10
N MET A 58 49.19 36.16 -1.20
CA MET A 58 49.39 34.75 -1.54
C MET A 58 50.86 34.40 -1.75
N GLU A 59 51.65 35.26 -2.38
CA GLU A 59 53.09 35.04 -2.58
C GLU A 59 53.88 35.01 -1.26
N ASN A 60 53.46 35.82 -0.27
CA ASN A 60 54.15 35.91 1.01
C ASN A 60 53.76 34.80 2.01
N MET A 61 52.61 34.16 1.84
CA MET A 61 52.13 33.13 2.76
C MET A 61 52.68 31.75 2.38
N ASN A 62 53.25 31.01 3.34
CA ASN A 62 53.76 29.65 3.12
C ASN A 62 53.03 28.64 4.00
N TYR A 63 52.84 27.42 3.50
CA TYR A 63 52.38 26.30 4.33
C TYR A 63 53.57 25.68 5.07
N TYR A 64 53.38 25.33 6.34
CA TYR A 64 54.47 24.90 7.23
C TYR A 64 54.48 23.40 7.47
N SER A 65 53.32 22.74 7.55
CA SER A 65 53.21 21.30 7.76
C SER A 65 53.37 20.52 6.45
N THR A 66 53.93 19.30 6.52
CA THR A 66 54.03 18.41 5.34
C THR A 66 52.67 18.16 4.71
N ARG A 67 51.64 17.95 5.54
CA ARG A 67 50.28 17.68 5.08
C ARG A 67 49.61 18.90 4.44
N GLY A 68 49.84 20.09 4.99
CA GLY A 68 49.35 21.35 4.43
C GLY A 68 49.92 21.62 3.04
N LYS A 69 51.22 21.40 2.84
CA LYS A 69 51.86 21.50 1.52
C LYS A 69 51.24 20.54 0.51
N GLU A 70 51.10 19.27 0.85
CA GLU A 70 50.50 18.27 -0.05
C GLU A 70 49.06 18.60 -0.47
N LEU A 71 48.26 19.15 0.45
CA LEU A 71 46.85 19.43 0.22
C LEU A 71 46.61 20.78 -0.47
N PHE A 72 47.36 21.81 -0.07
CA PHE A 72 46.98 23.19 -0.37
C PHE A 72 47.93 23.90 -1.35
N GLU A 73 49.16 23.45 -1.52
CA GLU A 73 50.15 24.13 -2.39
C GLU A 73 49.67 24.17 -3.85
N ALA A 74 49.23 23.04 -4.40
CA ALA A 74 48.76 22.95 -5.77
C ALA A 74 47.48 23.78 -6.03
N GLY A 75 46.54 23.79 -5.07
CA GLY A 75 45.32 24.60 -5.16
C GLY A 75 45.62 26.10 -5.08
N LYS A 76 46.52 26.48 -4.18
CA LYS A 76 47.00 27.86 -4.04
C LYS A 76 47.70 28.34 -5.31
N GLU A 77 48.59 27.55 -5.89
CA GLU A 77 49.30 27.89 -7.14
C GLU A 77 48.32 28.06 -8.30
N LYS A 78 47.33 27.16 -8.43
CA LYS A 78 46.26 27.27 -9.42
C LYS A 78 45.49 28.59 -9.28
N ASN A 79 45.14 29.00 -8.05
CA ASN A 79 44.39 30.22 -7.82
C ASN A 79 45.27 31.49 -7.97
N LEU A 80 46.55 31.43 -7.58
CA LEU A 80 47.51 32.50 -7.83
C LEU A 80 47.68 32.76 -9.32
N ASN A 81 47.79 31.70 -10.13
CA ASN A 81 47.90 31.82 -11.58
C ASN A 81 46.61 32.39 -12.21
N LYS A 82 45.43 32.09 -11.64
CA LYS A 82 44.18 32.75 -12.08
C LYS A 82 44.21 34.27 -11.81
N LEU A 83 44.66 34.70 -10.64
CA LEU A 83 44.76 36.12 -10.31
C LEU A 83 45.80 36.84 -11.17
N LYS A 84 46.94 36.22 -11.45
CA LYS A 84 47.96 36.76 -12.36
C LYS A 84 47.46 36.82 -13.81
N ALA A 85 46.71 35.82 -14.27
CA ALA A 85 46.07 35.85 -15.59
C ALA A 85 45.03 36.98 -15.71
N MET A 86 44.37 37.35 -14.61
CA MET A 86 43.47 38.53 -14.55
C MET A 86 44.22 39.87 -14.57
N GLU A 87 45.53 39.88 -14.25
CA GLU A 87 46.39 41.06 -14.38
C GLU A 87 46.86 41.25 -15.83
N ASP A 88 47.11 40.15 -16.55
CA ASP A 88 47.61 40.16 -17.93
C ASP A 88 46.53 40.29 -19.02
N GLN A 89 45.24 40.05 -18.71
CA GLN A 89 44.15 40.09 -19.69
C GLN A 89 43.05 41.10 -19.32
N ASN A 90 42.58 41.81 -20.35
CA ASN A 90 41.47 42.77 -20.30
C ASN A 90 40.30 42.23 -19.46
N GLU A 91 39.97 42.98 -18.41
CA GLU A 91 39.09 42.70 -17.26
C GLU A 91 37.67 42.16 -17.59
N THR A 92 37.23 42.26 -18.86
CA THR A 92 35.85 41.99 -19.28
C THR A 92 35.56 40.51 -19.58
N GLU A 93 36.55 39.72 -20.02
CA GLU A 93 36.31 38.35 -20.50
C GLU A 93 36.34 37.29 -19.38
N VAL A 94 37.14 37.54 -18.34
CA VAL A 94 37.27 36.63 -17.18
C VAL A 94 36.14 36.81 -16.16
N LEU A 95 35.65 38.05 -15.98
CA LEU A 95 34.52 38.32 -15.08
C LEU A 95 33.22 37.66 -15.60
N SER A 96 32.99 37.69 -16.92
CA SER A 96 31.80 37.06 -17.53
C SER A 96 31.83 35.53 -17.41
N THR A 97 32.99 34.91 -17.61
CA THR A 97 33.15 33.45 -17.47
C THR A 97 33.09 33.00 -16.01
N ALA A 98 33.63 33.77 -15.07
CA ALA A 98 33.51 33.49 -13.63
C ALA A 98 32.06 33.64 -13.13
N MET A 99 31.32 34.65 -13.60
CA MET A 99 29.90 34.83 -13.29
C MET A 99 29.05 33.69 -13.85
N ASP A 100 29.31 33.26 -15.10
CA ASP A 100 28.61 32.13 -15.73
C ASP A 100 28.85 30.80 -14.97
N ASP A 101 30.07 30.57 -14.49
CA ASP A 101 30.41 29.37 -13.74
C ASP A 101 29.84 29.38 -12.31
N ALA A 102 29.82 30.56 -11.66
CA ALA A 102 29.16 30.76 -10.37
C ALA A 102 27.64 30.55 -10.47
N GLU A 103 27.00 31.04 -11.54
CA GLU A 103 25.57 30.84 -11.79
C GLU A 103 25.24 29.36 -12.06
N LYS A 104 26.03 28.66 -12.87
CA LYS A 104 25.88 27.22 -13.10
C LYS A 104 26.00 26.41 -11.82
N LEU A 105 26.94 26.76 -10.94
CA LEU A 105 27.12 26.11 -9.64
C LEU A 105 25.90 26.33 -8.74
N ARG A 106 25.43 27.58 -8.61
CA ARG A 106 24.22 27.92 -7.85
C ARG A 106 22.99 27.15 -8.34
N LEU A 107 22.76 27.10 -9.66
CA LEU A 107 21.67 26.36 -10.27
C LEU A 107 21.76 24.85 -10.01
N LYS A 108 22.97 24.29 -9.94
CA LYS A 108 23.20 22.87 -9.66
C LYS A 108 22.94 22.53 -8.20
N GLU A 109 23.32 23.41 -7.28
CA GLU A 109 23.04 23.29 -5.85
C GLU A 109 21.56 23.46 -5.53
N GLU A 110 20.90 24.44 -6.15
CA GLU A 110 19.46 24.66 -6.02
C GLU A 110 18.67 23.45 -6.54
N LYS A 111 19.03 22.92 -7.72
CA LYS A 111 18.46 21.66 -8.23
C LYS A 111 18.68 20.48 -7.28
N LYS A 112 19.83 20.41 -6.61
CA LYS A 112 20.10 19.37 -5.58
C LYS A 112 19.25 19.58 -4.32
N ARG A 113 19.09 20.82 -3.83
CA ARG A 113 18.22 21.16 -2.69
C ARG A 113 16.76 20.82 -3.00
N LEU A 114 16.25 21.27 -4.15
CA LEU A 114 14.89 20.97 -4.60
C LEU A 114 14.64 19.46 -4.76
N LYS A 115 15.62 18.69 -5.27
CA LYS A 115 15.54 17.23 -5.32
C LYS A 115 15.51 16.61 -3.91
N LYS A 116 16.31 17.09 -2.96
CA LYS A 116 16.31 16.63 -1.56
C LYS A 116 14.99 16.96 -0.85
N GLU A 117 14.46 18.16 -1.05
CA GLU A 117 13.17 18.58 -0.47
C GLU A 117 12.00 17.80 -1.07
N ARG A 118 11.95 17.59 -2.39
CA ARG A 118 10.93 16.71 -3.02
C ARG A 118 11.01 15.28 -2.50
N LYS A 119 12.20 14.78 -2.17
CA LYS A 119 12.39 13.44 -1.60
C LYS A 119 11.99 13.38 -0.11
N ARG A 120 12.16 14.47 0.64
CA ARG A 120 11.80 14.62 2.05
C ARG A 120 10.29 14.85 2.25
N ASN A 121 9.65 15.59 1.34
CA ASN A 121 8.21 15.86 1.33
C ASN A 121 7.39 14.80 0.60
N ARG A 122 8.03 13.75 0.05
CA ARG A 122 7.28 12.58 -0.43
C ARG A 122 6.67 11.89 0.79
N PRO A 123 5.36 11.64 0.83
CA PRO A 123 4.74 10.97 1.97
C PRO A 123 5.48 9.66 2.28
N LYS A 124 5.84 9.44 3.56
CA LYS A 124 6.49 8.19 4.02
C LYS A 124 5.65 6.95 3.71
N PHE A 125 4.33 7.14 3.57
CA PHE A 125 3.42 6.14 3.05
C PHE A 125 3.48 6.17 1.53
N ASN A 126 3.99 5.09 0.93
CA ASN A 126 3.89 4.90 -0.50
C ASN A 126 2.42 4.58 -0.82
N ALA A 127 1.60 5.62 -1.00
CA ALA A 127 0.15 5.53 -1.10
C ALA A 127 -0.29 4.54 -2.17
N GLU A 128 0.42 4.49 -3.30
CA GLU A 128 0.18 3.53 -4.39
C GLU A 128 0.33 2.08 -3.92
N LYS A 129 1.41 1.75 -3.19
CA LYS A 129 1.60 0.40 -2.62
C LYS A 129 0.57 0.09 -1.53
N GLY A 130 0.17 1.10 -0.76
CA GLY A 130 -0.89 0.97 0.24
C GLY A 130 -2.24 0.64 -0.38
N ILE A 131 -2.59 1.34 -1.46
CA ILE A 131 -3.83 1.12 -2.23
C ILE A 131 -3.81 -0.27 -2.87
N GLU A 132 -2.71 -0.65 -3.52
CA GLU A 132 -2.55 -1.99 -4.11
C GLU A 132 -2.71 -3.08 -3.05
N THR A 133 -2.06 -2.92 -1.89
CA THR A 133 -2.15 -3.87 -0.78
C THR A 133 -3.58 -3.93 -0.25
N MET A 134 -4.26 -2.80 -0.10
CA MET A 134 -5.65 -2.73 0.35
C MET A 134 -6.58 -3.50 -0.58
N PHE A 135 -6.52 -3.27 -1.89
CA PHE A 135 -7.35 -4.00 -2.85
C PHE A 135 -7.02 -5.49 -2.87
N ARG A 136 -5.73 -5.85 -2.86
CA ARG A 136 -5.30 -7.25 -2.84
C ARG A 136 -5.80 -7.99 -1.61
N VAL A 137 -5.66 -7.40 -0.43
CA VAL A 137 -6.11 -7.99 0.84
C VAL A 137 -7.64 -8.07 0.86
N SER A 138 -8.33 -7.02 0.45
CA SER A 138 -9.80 -6.96 0.48
C SER A 138 -10.41 -7.98 -0.47
N LEU A 139 -9.98 -8.04 -1.73
CA LEU A 139 -10.47 -9.03 -2.70
C LEU A 139 -10.21 -10.46 -2.23
N ARG A 140 -9.00 -10.75 -1.71
CA ARG A 140 -8.68 -12.06 -1.12
C ARG A 140 -9.60 -12.39 0.05
N ASN A 141 -9.85 -11.42 0.93
CA ASN A 141 -10.75 -11.61 2.06
C ASN A 141 -12.17 -11.92 1.61
N HIS A 142 -12.71 -11.20 0.62
CA HIS A 142 -14.05 -11.49 0.10
C HIS A 142 -14.16 -12.86 -0.56
N ILE A 143 -13.17 -13.28 -1.35
CA ILE A 143 -13.13 -14.64 -1.92
C ILE A 143 -13.12 -15.68 -0.80
N ASN A 144 -12.28 -15.48 0.22
CA ASN A 144 -12.20 -16.37 1.37
C ASN A 144 -13.51 -16.42 2.16
N LEU A 145 -14.14 -15.28 2.45
CA LEU A 145 -15.42 -15.22 3.15
C LEU A 145 -16.55 -15.88 2.34
N SER A 146 -16.53 -15.74 1.01
CA SER A 146 -17.48 -16.41 0.12
C SER A 146 -17.32 -17.92 0.19
N ARG A 147 -16.07 -18.42 0.15
CA ARG A 147 -15.76 -19.85 0.30
C ARG A 147 -16.19 -20.38 1.67
N ILE A 148 -15.89 -19.66 2.76
CA ILE A 148 -16.33 -20.04 4.11
C ILE A 148 -17.86 -20.16 4.18
N ALA A 149 -18.60 -19.28 3.50
CA ALA A 149 -20.05 -19.39 3.44
C ALA A 149 -20.51 -20.64 2.67
N ASP A 150 -19.87 -20.98 1.54
CA ASP A 150 -20.16 -22.22 0.81
C ASP A 150 -19.85 -23.46 1.64
N ASP A 151 -18.70 -23.50 2.30
CA ASP A 151 -18.29 -24.61 3.16
C ASP A 151 -19.31 -24.83 4.30
N LYS A 152 -19.78 -23.73 4.91
CA LYS A 152 -20.82 -23.78 5.95
C LYS A 152 -22.18 -24.22 5.41
N ALA A 153 -22.55 -23.82 4.20
CA ALA A 153 -23.78 -24.25 3.56
C ALA A 153 -23.70 -25.76 3.21
N ASN A 154 -22.58 -26.22 2.66
CA ASN A 154 -22.35 -27.62 2.32
C ASN A 154 -22.36 -28.51 3.57
N THR A 155 -21.72 -28.07 4.65
CA THR A 155 -21.77 -28.80 5.93
C THR A 155 -23.22 -28.90 6.45
N LEU A 156 -23.98 -27.80 6.36
CA LEU A 156 -25.39 -27.78 6.77
C LEU A 156 -26.27 -28.71 5.91
N ILE A 157 -26.00 -28.78 4.60
CA ILE A 157 -26.66 -29.71 3.67
C ILE A 157 -26.32 -31.16 4.06
N SER A 158 -25.03 -31.49 4.23
CA SER A 158 -24.58 -32.85 4.55
C SER A 158 -25.16 -33.36 5.87
N VAL A 159 -25.15 -32.54 6.93
CA VAL A 159 -25.74 -32.92 8.23
C VAL A 159 -27.24 -33.20 8.08
N ASN A 160 -27.99 -32.36 7.36
CA ASN A 160 -29.42 -32.57 7.16
C ASN A 160 -29.72 -33.77 6.24
N ALA A 161 -28.86 -34.07 5.27
CA ALA A 161 -28.98 -35.27 4.45
C ALA A 161 -28.77 -36.55 5.28
N ILE A 162 -27.80 -36.56 6.20
CA ILE A 162 -27.60 -37.67 7.15
C ILE A 162 -28.83 -37.85 8.04
N ILE A 163 -29.33 -36.75 8.61
CA ILE A 163 -30.55 -36.77 9.44
C ILE A 163 -31.74 -37.35 8.66
N LEU A 164 -31.96 -36.89 7.43
CA LEU A 164 -33.03 -37.39 6.58
C LEU A 164 -32.87 -38.88 6.25
N SER A 165 -31.65 -39.33 5.99
CA SER A 165 -31.33 -40.75 5.76
C SER A 165 -31.68 -41.62 6.97
N ILE A 166 -31.34 -41.18 8.18
CA ILE A 166 -31.69 -41.89 9.43
C ILE A 166 -33.21 -41.91 9.62
N VAL A 167 -33.90 -40.78 9.41
CA VAL A 167 -35.35 -40.73 9.54
C VAL A 167 -36.03 -41.68 8.56
N LEU A 168 -35.61 -41.69 7.29
CA LEU A 168 -36.21 -42.57 6.29
C LEU A 168 -35.88 -44.06 6.51
N SER A 169 -34.66 -44.38 6.95
CA SER A 169 -34.23 -45.79 7.10
C SER A 169 -34.64 -46.41 8.45
N ALA A 170 -34.60 -45.65 9.54
CA ALA A 170 -34.77 -46.17 10.89
C ALA A 170 -36.08 -45.74 11.55
N LEU A 171 -36.57 -44.52 11.29
CA LEU A 171 -37.78 -44.00 11.92
C LEU A 171 -39.05 -44.31 11.11
N PHE A 172 -38.99 -44.15 9.78
CA PHE A 172 -40.14 -44.31 8.90
C PHE A 172 -40.79 -45.72 8.97
N PRO A 173 -40.02 -46.83 8.96
CA PRO A 173 -40.63 -48.16 9.10
C PRO A 173 -41.34 -48.38 10.45
N LYS A 174 -40.96 -47.63 11.49
CA LYS A 174 -41.56 -47.74 12.83
C LYS A 174 -42.81 -46.89 12.97
N MET A 175 -43.05 -45.93 12.07
CA MET A 175 -44.21 -45.03 12.13
C MET A 175 -45.53 -45.75 11.87
N ASP A 176 -45.54 -46.81 11.05
CA ASP A 176 -46.73 -47.62 10.80
C ASP A 176 -47.23 -48.32 12.07
N SER A 177 -46.31 -48.86 12.87
CA SER A 177 -46.63 -49.51 14.15
C SER A 177 -46.78 -48.52 15.31
N ASN A 178 -46.26 -47.30 15.18
CA ASN A 178 -46.23 -46.29 16.24
C ASN A 178 -46.71 -44.92 15.71
N PRO A 179 -48.03 -44.71 15.59
CA PRO A 179 -48.58 -43.47 15.02
C PRO A 179 -48.15 -42.18 15.73
N TRP A 180 -47.79 -42.27 17.01
CA TRP A 180 -47.29 -41.17 17.84
C TRP A 180 -45.93 -40.63 17.37
N LEU A 181 -45.15 -41.40 16.61
CA LEU A 181 -43.88 -40.96 15.98
C LEU A 181 -44.09 -40.10 14.73
N ILE A 182 -45.31 -40.08 14.16
CA ILE A 182 -45.57 -39.40 12.87
C ILE A 182 -45.35 -37.90 12.98
N TYR A 183 -45.92 -37.24 13.99
CA TYR A 183 -45.80 -35.78 14.17
C TYR A 183 -44.35 -35.31 14.35
N PRO A 184 -43.55 -35.86 15.29
CA PRO A 184 -42.16 -35.44 15.43
C PRO A 184 -41.29 -35.84 14.22
N GLY A 185 -41.54 -36.99 13.59
CA GLY A 185 -40.84 -37.40 12.38
C GLY A 185 -41.09 -36.47 11.19
N MET A 186 -42.34 -36.10 10.95
CA MET A 186 -42.72 -35.15 9.89
C MET A 186 -42.17 -33.75 10.14
N ALA A 187 -42.20 -33.27 11.39
CA ALA A 187 -41.61 -31.99 11.76
C ALA A 187 -40.11 -31.96 11.42
N LEU A 188 -39.39 -33.03 11.76
CA LEU A 188 -37.96 -33.15 11.51
C LEU A 188 -37.65 -33.17 10.00
N ILE A 189 -38.41 -33.94 9.20
CA ILE A 189 -38.27 -33.96 7.73
C ILE A 189 -38.47 -32.55 7.15
N LEU A 190 -39.55 -31.87 7.54
CA LEU A 190 -39.88 -30.54 7.04
C LEU A 190 -38.77 -29.51 7.36
N VAL A 191 -38.24 -29.55 8.58
CA VAL A 191 -37.13 -28.69 9.01
C VAL A 191 -35.88 -28.98 8.20
N SER A 192 -35.53 -30.26 8.01
CA SER A 192 -34.34 -30.64 7.24
C SER A 192 -34.43 -30.26 5.78
N ILE A 193 -35.57 -30.49 5.12
CA ILE A 193 -35.79 -30.07 3.73
C ILE A 193 -35.73 -28.55 3.61
N SER A 194 -36.42 -27.82 4.48
CA SER A 194 -36.42 -26.34 4.48
C SER A 194 -35.01 -25.77 4.65
N THR A 195 -34.21 -26.40 5.54
CA THR A 195 -32.81 -26.04 5.79
C THR A 195 -31.95 -26.29 4.55
N ILE A 196 -32.08 -27.46 3.92
CA ILE A 196 -31.35 -27.81 2.69
C ILE A 196 -31.68 -26.82 1.57
N ILE A 197 -32.95 -26.49 1.36
CA ILE A 197 -33.36 -25.54 0.33
C ILE A 197 -32.69 -24.17 0.55
N LEU A 198 -32.72 -23.63 1.78
CA LEU A 198 -32.11 -22.34 2.07
C LEU A 198 -30.58 -22.36 1.97
N ALA A 199 -29.94 -23.45 2.41
CA ALA A 199 -28.49 -23.63 2.29
C ALA A 199 -28.07 -23.70 0.81
N THR A 200 -28.77 -24.48 0.00
CA THR A 200 -28.53 -24.56 -1.45
C THR A 200 -28.79 -23.23 -2.15
N LEU A 201 -29.85 -22.50 -1.78
CA LEU A 201 -30.08 -21.15 -2.32
C LEU A 201 -28.95 -20.16 -2.00
N SER A 202 -28.20 -20.40 -0.93
CA SER A 202 -27.02 -19.58 -0.58
C SER A 202 -25.78 -19.91 -1.42
N THR A 203 -25.66 -21.13 -1.96
CA THR A 203 -24.51 -21.53 -2.80
C THR A 203 -24.73 -21.19 -4.28
N ILE A 204 -25.97 -20.94 -4.71
CA ILE A 204 -26.27 -20.53 -6.08
C ILE A 204 -25.60 -19.17 -6.38
N PRO A 205 -24.74 -19.08 -7.41
CA PRO A 205 -24.13 -17.81 -7.80
C PRO A 205 -25.22 -16.88 -8.32
N LYS A 206 -25.29 -15.66 -7.76
CA LYS A 206 -26.15 -14.59 -8.28
C LYS A 206 -25.29 -13.42 -8.72
N THR A 207 -25.49 -12.99 -9.96
CA THR A 207 -24.95 -11.74 -10.46
C THR A 207 -25.82 -10.59 -9.93
N THR A 208 -25.19 -9.59 -9.31
CA THR A 208 -25.89 -8.41 -8.75
C THR A 208 -25.82 -7.19 -9.70
N HIS A 209 -25.21 -7.35 -10.87
CA HIS A 209 -25.05 -6.28 -11.84
C HIS A 209 -26.18 -6.33 -12.87
N GLY A 210 -26.84 -5.19 -13.07
CA GLY A 210 -27.55 -4.94 -14.34
C GLY A 210 -26.54 -4.92 -15.48
N SER A 211 -26.97 -5.28 -16.68
CA SER A 211 -26.14 -5.22 -17.89
C SER A 211 -25.55 -3.82 -18.05
N VAL A 212 -24.24 -3.69 -17.86
CA VAL A 212 -23.53 -2.44 -18.14
C VAL A 212 -23.44 -2.30 -19.65
N SER A 213 -23.96 -1.21 -20.21
CA SER A 213 -23.85 -0.95 -21.65
C SER A 213 -22.41 -0.59 -22.02
N VAL A 214 -22.00 -0.88 -23.26
CA VAL A 214 -20.72 -0.41 -23.82
C VAL A 214 -20.58 1.12 -23.67
N GLU A 215 -21.70 1.83 -23.73
CA GLU A 215 -21.77 3.28 -23.52
C GLU A 215 -21.44 3.70 -22.08
N ASP A 216 -21.80 2.89 -21.07
CA ASP A 216 -21.47 3.16 -19.67
C ASP A 216 -19.99 2.95 -19.39
N VAL A 217 -19.35 2.00 -20.09
CA VAL A 217 -17.91 1.78 -20.05
C VAL A 217 -17.17 2.97 -20.66
N LYS A 218 -17.59 3.44 -21.84
CA LYS A 218 -17.03 4.65 -22.47
C LYS A 218 -17.16 5.90 -21.60
N ASN A 219 -18.26 6.01 -20.86
CA ASN A 219 -18.51 7.11 -19.92
C ASN A 219 -17.83 6.91 -18.54
N LYS A 220 -16.92 5.94 -18.38
CA LYS A 220 -16.21 5.60 -17.13
C LYS A 220 -17.12 5.20 -15.94
N ARG A 221 -18.37 4.85 -16.24
CA ARG A 221 -19.39 4.47 -15.25
C ARG A 221 -19.51 2.95 -15.08
N GLY A 222 -19.12 2.17 -16.09
CA GLY A 222 -19.12 0.72 -16.07
C GLY A 222 -18.01 0.09 -15.21
N ASN A 223 -18.27 -1.10 -14.64
CA ASN A 223 -17.24 -1.93 -14.01
C ASN A 223 -16.68 -2.91 -15.05
N LEU A 224 -15.63 -2.53 -15.77
CA LEU A 224 -14.98 -3.35 -16.80
C LEU A 224 -14.33 -4.62 -16.24
N LEU A 225 -13.93 -4.60 -14.97
CA LEU A 225 -13.22 -5.72 -14.32
C LEU A 225 -14.16 -6.86 -13.91
N PHE A 226 -15.47 -6.64 -13.94
CA PHE A 226 -16.46 -7.67 -13.60
C PHE A 226 -16.70 -8.62 -14.77
N PHE A 227 -16.57 -9.92 -14.50
CA PHE A 227 -16.69 -10.99 -15.51
C PHE A 227 -18.02 -10.99 -16.27
N GLY A 228 -19.13 -10.63 -15.62
CA GLY A 228 -20.44 -10.59 -16.28
C GLY A 228 -20.61 -9.42 -17.26
N ASN A 229 -19.72 -8.42 -17.25
CA ASN A 229 -19.79 -7.27 -18.15
C ASN A 229 -18.91 -7.46 -19.39
N PHE A 230 -17.72 -8.08 -19.26
CA PHE A 230 -16.85 -8.29 -20.42
C PHE A 230 -17.14 -9.57 -21.20
N HIS A 231 -17.91 -10.53 -20.67
CA HIS A 231 -18.23 -11.79 -21.37
C HIS A 231 -18.96 -11.56 -22.71
N SER A 232 -19.64 -10.42 -22.88
CA SER A 232 -20.32 -10.04 -24.13
C SER A 232 -19.47 -9.17 -25.06
N MET A 233 -18.23 -8.83 -24.70
CA MET A 233 -17.33 -7.99 -25.51
C MET A 233 -16.47 -8.83 -26.45
N SER A 234 -16.09 -8.26 -27.60
CA SER A 234 -15.05 -8.87 -28.44
C SER A 234 -13.65 -8.74 -27.78
N LEU A 235 -12.73 -9.64 -28.11
CA LEU A 235 -11.35 -9.59 -27.60
C LEU A 235 -10.67 -8.26 -27.90
N SER A 236 -10.83 -7.74 -29.12
CA SER A 236 -10.25 -6.47 -29.55
C SER A 236 -10.78 -5.28 -28.75
N GLU A 237 -12.08 -5.26 -28.44
CA GLU A 237 -12.68 -4.21 -27.60
C GLU A 237 -12.19 -4.33 -26.16
N PHE A 238 -12.12 -5.55 -25.62
CA PHE A 238 -11.63 -5.78 -24.27
C PHE A 238 -10.17 -5.34 -24.11
N GLU A 239 -9.29 -5.69 -25.05
CA GLU A 239 -7.88 -5.27 -25.04
C GLU A 239 -7.74 -3.74 -25.09
N PHE A 240 -8.55 -3.07 -25.93
CA PHE A 240 -8.54 -1.62 -26.05
C PHE A 240 -8.98 -0.96 -24.73
N GLU A 241 -10.13 -1.37 -24.18
CA GLU A 241 -10.70 -0.80 -22.96
C GLU A 241 -9.81 -1.05 -21.73
N ILE A 242 -9.19 -2.24 -21.61
CA ILE A 242 -8.23 -2.54 -20.53
C ILE A 242 -6.98 -1.69 -20.64
N ARG A 243 -6.45 -1.46 -21.85
CA ARG A 243 -5.31 -0.56 -22.06
C ARG A 243 -5.65 0.88 -21.69
N GLU A 244 -6.87 1.33 -21.95
CA GLU A 244 -7.30 2.67 -21.59
C GLU A 244 -7.52 2.81 -20.07
N LEU A 245 -8.11 1.80 -19.43
CA LEU A 245 -8.24 1.72 -17.97
C LEU A 245 -6.87 1.78 -17.26
N MET A 246 -5.85 1.09 -17.79
CA MET A 246 -4.51 1.09 -17.19
C MET A 246 -3.78 2.44 -17.27
N LYS A 247 -4.17 3.32 -18.19
CA LYS A 247 -3.60 4.68 -18.30
C LYS A 247 -4.24 5.66 -17.32
N ASP A 248 -5.46 5.39 -16.87
CA ASP A 248 -6.24 6.24 -15.98
C ASP A 248 -6.40 5.61 -14.59
N GLY A 249 -5.54 6.03 -13.66
CA GLY A 249 -5.55 5.52 -12.29
C GLY A 249 -6.86 5.78 -11.53
N GLU A 250 -7.52 6.91 -11.78
CA GLU A 250 -8.79 7.23 -11.13
C GLU A 250 -9.89 6.27 -11.63
N TYR A 251 -9.93 6.01 -12.94
CA TYR A 251 -10.86 5.06 -13.51
C TYR A 251 -10.57 3.61 -13.06
N LEU A 252 -9.31 3.22 -12.97
CA LEU A 252 -8.87 1.91 -12.47
C LEU A 252 -9.32 1.69 -11.01
N TYR A 253 -8.98 2.60 -10.11
CA TYR A 253 -9.34 2.48 -8.70
C TYR A 253 -10.84 2.62 -8.48
N GLY A 254 -11.54 3.46 -9.25
CA GLY A 254 -12.99 3.56 -9.24
C GLY A 254 -13.67 2.24 -9.65
N SER A 255 -13.13 1.56 -10.66
CA SER A 255 -13.62 0.24 -11.10
C SER A 255 -13.39 -0.85 -10.05
N LEU A 256 -12.20 -0.92 -9.45
CA LEU A 256 -11.90 -1.83 -8.34
C LEU A 256 -12.77 -1.57 -7.10
N THR A 257 -13.06 -0.30 -6.81
CA THR A 257 -13.92 0.10 -5.68
C THR A 257 -15.35 -0.37 -5.89
N ARG A 258 -15.90 -0.19 -7.10
CA ARG A 258 -17.22 -0.69 -7.46
C ARG A 258 -17.27 -2.21 -7.34
N ASP A 259 -16.28 -2.91 -7.89
CA ASP A 259 -16.20 -4.37 -7.81
C ASP A 259 -16.23 -4.86 -6.34
N LEU A 260 -15.39 -4.26 -5.50
CA LEU A 260 -15.33 -4.57 -4.07
C LEU A 260 -16.67 -4.33 -3.36
N TYR A 261 -17.37 -3.24 -3.68
CA TYR A 261 -18.69 -2.92 -3.13
C TYR A 261 -19.74 -3.98 -3.48
N PHE A 262 -19.84 -4.37 -4.75
CA PHE A 262 -20.82 -5.37 -5.19
C PHE A 262 -20.49 -6.77 -4.66
N LEU A 263 -19.21 -7.11 -4.54
CA LEU A 263 -18.77 -8.35 -3.89
C LEU A 263 -19.23 -8.41 -2.42
N GLY A 264 -19.24 -7.26 -1.73
CA GLY A 264 -19.83 -7.11 -0.40
C GLY A 264 -21.33 -7.36 -0.34
N ILE A 265 -22.10 -6.84 -1.31
CA ILE A 265 -23.56 -7.06 -1.38
C ILE A 265 -23.90 -8.55 -1.56
N VAL A 266 -23.22 -9.20 -2.50
CA VAL A 266 -23.39 -10.65 -2.76
C VAL A 266 -23.11 -11.44 -1.49
N LEU A 267 -22.03 -11.10 -0.79
CA LEU A 267 -21.64 -11.76 0.45
C LEU A 267 -22.68 -11.56 1.56
N ASN A 268 -23.17 -10.33 1.77
CA ASN A 268 -24.19 -10.05 2.77
C ASN A 268 -25.46 -10.87 2.54
N ARG A 269 -25.91 -10.99 1.29
CA ARG A 269 -27.06 -11.84 0.93
C ARG A 269 -26.80 -13.31 1.27
N LYS A 270 -25.61 -13.82 0.92
CA LYS A 270 -25.19 -15.22 1.18
C LYS A 270 -25.23 -15.54 2.67
N TYR A 271 -24.61 -14.69 3.48
CA TYR A 271 -24.64 -14.81 4.93
C TYR A 271 -26.04 -14.62 5.53
N GLY A 272 -26.89 -13.78 4.91
CA GLY A 272 -28.28 -13.61 5.31
C GLY A 272 -29.12 -14.88 5.11
N LEU A 273 -29.01 -15.53 3.95
CA LEU A 273 -29.66 -16.82 3.68
C LEU A 273 -29.15 -17.91 4.61
N LEU A 274 -27.83 -17.99 4.78
CA LEU A 274 -27.21 -18.96 5.67
C LEU A 274 -27.69 -18.78 7.11
N ARG A 275 -27.74 -17.55 7.62
CA ARG A 275 -28.25 -17.26 8.97
C ARG A 275 -29.69 -17.73 9.16
N ARG A 276 -30.56 -17.53 8.17
CA ARG A 276 -31.95 -18.02 8.20
C ARG A 276 -32.00 -19.55 8.19
N ALA A 277 -31.16 -20.21 7.38
CA ALA A 277 -31.07 -21.66 7.34
C ALA A 277 -30.66 -22.23 8.70
N TYR A 278 -29.63 -21.66 9.34
CA TYR A 278 -29.22 -22.05 10.69
C TYR A 278 -30.32 -21.80 11.74
N LEU A 279 -31.02 -20.68 11.66
CA LEU A 279 -32.12 -20.38 12.59
C LEU A 279 -33.24 -21.42 12.46
N ILE A 280 -33.69 -21.70 11.23
CA ILE A 280 -34.74 -22.69 10.96
C ILE A 280 -34.30 -24.08 11.41
N PHE A 281 -33.05 -24.46 11.13
CA PHE A 281 -32.50 -25.74 11.56
C PHE A 281 -32.51 -25.88 13.09
N VAL A 282 -31.92 -24.91 13.81
CA VAL A 282 -31.78 -25.00 15.27
C VAL A 282 -33.15 -24.95 15.95
N VAL A 283 -34.01 -24.00 15.59
CA VAL A 283 -35.35 -23.87 16.18
C VAL A 283 -36.19 -25.09 15.84
N GLY A 284 -36.17 -25.54 14.60
CA GLY A 284 -36.92 -26.70 14.14
C GLY A 284 -36.47 -28.01 14.78
N LEU A 285 -35.16 -28.18 15.01
CA LEU A 285 -34.60 -29.33 15.71
C LEU A 285 -35.05 -29.34 17.17
N VAL A 286 -35.01 -28.20 17.87
CA VAL A 286 -35.51 -28.08 19.25
C VAL A 286 -37.01 -28.42 19.32
N ILE A 287 -37.83 -27.87 18.42
CA ILE A 287 -39.26 -28.18 18.35
C ILE A 287 -39.48 -29.68 18.10
N SER A 288 -38.72 -30.29 17.19
CA SER A 288 -38.83 -31.72 16.89
C SER A 288 -38.49 -32.58 18.11
N ILE A 289 -37.44 -32.24 18.87
CA ILE A 289 -37.08 -32.93 20.12
C ILE A 289 -38.18 -32.78 21.15
N LEU A 290 -38.75 -31.58 21.32
CA LEU A 290 -39.86 -31.36 22.25
C LEU A 290 -41.11 -32.16 21.85
N LEU A 291 -41.40 -32.28 20.55
CA LEU A 291 -42.48 -33.12 20.05
C LEU A 291 -42.22 -34.61 20.32
N PHE A 292 -40.98 -35.09 20.17
CA PHE A 292 -40.63 -36.46 20.56
C PHE A 292 -40.84 -36.69 22.06
N ALA A 293 -40.37 -35.77 22.91
CA ALA A 293 -40.52 -35.87 24.36
C ALA A 293 -42.00 -35.82 24.77
N TRP A 294 -42.77 -34.90 24.22
CA TRP A 294 -44.20 -34.79 24.46
C TRP A 294 -44.93 -36.05 24.03
N SER A 295 -44.62 -36.56 22.83
CA SER A 295 -45.25 -37.77 22.31
C SER A 295 -45.02 -38.98 23.21
N ILE A 296 -43.79 -39.16 23.72
CA ILE A 296 -43.46 -40.21 24.69
C ILE A 296 -44.23 -40.04 26.01
N LEU A 297 -44.33 -38.81 26.52
CA LEU A 297 -45.04 -38.53 27.78
C LEU A 297 -46.57 -38.75 27.68
N THR A 298 -47.13 -38.59 26.48
CA THR A 298 -48.57 -38.78 26.22
C THR A 298 -48.95 -40.22 25.85
N LEU A 299 -48.00 -41.15 25.83
CA LEU A 299 -48.29 -42.56 25.56
C LEU A 299 -49.21 -43.15 26.64
N PRO A 300 -50.33 -43.80 26.28
CA PRO A 300 -51.15 -44.52 27.24
C PRO A 300 -50.33 -45.68 27.86
N PRO A 301 -50.44 -45.93 29.17
CA PRO A 301 -49.60 -46.89 29.88
C PRO A 301 -49.72 -48.36 29.42
N GLU A 302 -50.72 -48.68 28.58
CA GLU A 302 -50.96 -50.04 28.07
C GLU A 302 -49.94 -50.53 27.03
N THR A 303 -49.09 -49.66 26.47
CA THR A 303 -48.04 -50.08 25.53
C THR A 303 -46.69 -50.40 26.19
N ILE A 304 -46.60 -50.36 27.53
CA ILE A 304 -45.36 -50.54 28.29
C ILE A 304 -45.27 -51.92 29.01
N SER A 305 -46.35 -52.73 29.01
CA SER A 305 -46.38 -54.10 29.55
C SER A 305 -46.48 -55.10 28.38
N THR A 306 -45.66 -56.14 28.17
CA THR A 306 -44.70 -56.93 28.96
C THR A 306 -43.72 -57.61 27.98
N PRO A 307 -42.48 -57.96 28.36
CA PRO A 307 -41.75 -59.00 27.65
C PRO A 307 -42.52 -60.31 27.85
N GLU A 308 -42.88 -60.93 26.73
CA GLU A 308 -43.48 -62.27 26.63
C GLU A 308 -42.77 -63.21 27.61
N SER A 309 -43.52 -63.71 28.60
CA SER A 309 -43.07 -64.81 29.42
C SER A 309 -42.69 -65.96 28.50
N MET A 310 -41.47 -66.47 28.66
CA MET A 310 -41.07 -67.80 28.20
C MET A 310 -42.15 -68.81 28.62
N ASP A 311 -43.00 -69.19 27.67
CA ASP A 311 -43.72 -70.45 27.74
C ASP A 311 -42.69 -71.57 27.53
N ILE A 312 -42.06 -71.98 28.63
CA ILE A 312 -41.57 -73.35 28.78
C ILE A 312 -42.82 -74.20 29.01
N LEU A 313 -43.24 -74.95 27.99
CA LEU A 313 -43.72 -76.33 28.07
C LEU A 313 -43.65 -76.97 26.68
#